data_AF-A0A350D3M3-F1
#
_entry.id   AF-A0A350D3M3-F1
#
_cell.length_a   1.000
_cell.length_b   1.000
_cell.length_c   1.000
_cell.angle_alpha   90.00
_cell.angle_beta   90.00
_cell.angle_gamma   90.00
#
_symmetry.space_group_name_H-M   'P 1'
#
loop_
_entity.id
_entity.type
_entity.pdbx_description
1 polymer ?
#
loop_
_entity_poly.entity_id
_entity_poly.type
_entity_poly.pdbx_seq_one_letter_code
_entity_poly.pdbx_strand_id
1 'polypeptide(L)' 'IGVERIFPLHSKMVKKIEVIRHGKVRRAKLYYLRDLKGKAAKLKEEQ' A
#
# COMPACT_ATOMS: atom_id res chain seq x y z
N ILE A 1 -4.36 8.73 -13.04
CA ILE A 1 -3.44 9.52 -12.20
C ILE A 1 -3.32 8.77 -10.87
N GLY A 2 -2.11 8.43 -10.43
CA GLY A 2 -1.90 7.76 -9.13
C GLY A 2 -1.85 8.78 -8.00
N VAL A 3 -2.43 8.46 -6.83
CA VAL A 3 -2.47 9.36 -5.66
C VAL A 3 -1.91 8.62 -4.46
N GLU A 4 -0.95 9.24 -3.76
CA GLU A 4 -0.43 8.76 -2.48
C GLU A 4 -0.98 9.62 -1.34
N ARG A 5 -1.29 9.01 -0.19
CA ARG A 5 -1.74 9.71 1.03
C ARG A 5 -1.01 9.17 2.24
N ILE A 6 -0.62 10.05 3.15
CA ILE A 6 0.04 9.71 4.42
C ILE A 6 -0.95 10.00 5.56
N PHE A 7 -1.20 9.01 6.40
CA PHE A 7 -2.11 9.13 7.54
C PHE A 7 -1.33 8.94 8.86
N PRO A 8 -1.52 9.83 9.86
CA PRO A 8 -1.06 9.58 11.22
C PRO A 8 -1.84 8.42 11.85
N LEU A 9 -1.14 7.51 12.53
CA LEU A 9 -1.74 6.29 13.10
C LEU A 9 -2.86 6.57 14.13
N HIS A 10 -2.70 7.62 14.94
CA HIS A 10 -3.65 8.00 16.00
C HIS A 10 -4.49 9.23 15.63
N SER A 11 -4.71 9.47 14.33
CA SER A 11 -5.54 10.59 13.88
C SER A 11 -7.02 10.38 14.23
N LYS A 12 -7.67 11.40 14.80
CA LYS A 12 -9.11 11.42 15.07
C LYS A 12 -9.97 11.42 13.79
N MET A 13 -9.38 11.72 12.64
CA MET A 13 -10.10 11.75 11.36
C MET A 13 -10.31 10.36 10.75
N VAL A 14 -9.50 9.36 11.15
CA VAL A 14 -9.58 8.00 10.61
C VAL A 14 -10.36 7.14 11.59
N LYS A 15 -11.58 6.74 11.21
CA LYS A 15 -12.49 5.98 12.09
C LYS A 15 -12.06 4.52 12.29
N LYS A 16 -11.63 3.84 11.22
CA LYS A 16 -11.25 2.42 11.24
C LYS A 16 -10.28 2.12 10.09
N ILE A 17 -9.34 1.22 10.34
CA ILE A 17 -8.44 0.65 9.34
C ILE A 17 -8.72 -0.85 9.27
N GLU A 18 -9.14 -1.35 8.12
CA GLU A 18 -9.39 -2.77 7.88
C GLU A 18 -8.36 -3.28 6.87
N VAL A 19 -7.66 -4.37 7.22
CA VAL A 19 -6.70 -5.01 6.31
C VAL A 19 -7.45 -6.02 5.46
N ILE A 20 -7.57 -5.73 4.17
CA ILE A 20 -8.32 -6.58 3.23
C ILE A 20 -7.42 -7.71 2.69
N ARG A 21 -6.13 -7.45 2.46
CA ARG A 21 -5.17 -8.40 1.88
C ARG A 21 -3.76 -8.19 2.41
N HIS A 22 -3.02 -9.28 2.58
CA HIS A 22 -1.59 -9.26 2.88
C HIS A 22 -0.79 -9.49 1.60
N GLY A 23 0.19 -8.61 1.34
CA GLY A 23 1.06 -8.71 0.17
C GLY A 23 2.47 -9.15 0.58
N LYS A 24 3.00 -10.17 -0.10
CA LYS A 24 4.35 -10.66 0.15
C LYS A 24 5.37 -9.74 -0.52
N VAL A 25 6.16 -9.04 0.28
CA VAL A 25 7.21 -8.11 -0.19
C VAL A 25 8.53 -8.36 0.52
N ARG A 26 9.63 -8.04 -0.16
CA ARG A 26 10.99 -8.18 0.39
C ARG A 26 11.57 -6.87 0.92
N ARG A 27 11.04 -5.72 0.48
CA ARG A 27 11.52 -4.39 0.86
C ARG A 27 10.54 -3.76 1.85
N ALA A 28 11.05 -3.13 2.91
CA ALA A 28 10.23 -2.42 3.90
C ALA A 28 9.53 -1.18 3.31
N LYS A 29 10.16 -0.50 2.35
CA LYS A 29 9.61 0.68 1.67
C LYS A 29 9.41 0.38 0.17
N LEU A 30 8.19 0.58 -0.32
CA LEU A 30 7.78 0.18 -1.68
C LEU A 30 7.81 1.35 -2.69
N TYR A 31 8.81 2.24 -2.61
CA TYR A 31 8.89 3.42 -3.48
C TYR A 31 8.97 3.09 -4.98
N TYR A 32 9.49 1.92 -5.33
CA TYR A 32 9.59 1.45 -6.70
C TYR A 32 8.21 1.28 -7.37
N LEU A 33 7.11 1.21 -6.61
CA LEU A 33 5.76 1.14 -7.17
C LEU A 33 5.34 2.45 -7.84
N ARG A 34 6.01 3.58 -7.56
CA ARG A 34 5.73 4.88 -8.18
C ARG A 34 5.96 4.90 -9.69
N ASP A 35 7.00 4.17 -10.12
CA ASP A 35 7.42 4.13 -11.52
C ASP A 35 6.69 3.03 -12.32
N LEU A 36 6.04 2.09 -11.62
CA LEU A 36 5.34 0.96 -12.23
C LEU A 36 3.87 1.27 -12.48
N LYS A 37 3.33 0.76 -13.59
CA LYS A 37 1.92 0.91 -13.97
C LYS A 37 1.33 -0.42 -14.45
N GLY A 38 0.01 -0.57 -14.30
CA GLY A 38 -0.74 -1.74 -14.78
C GLY A 38 -0.32 -3.04 -14.10
N LYS A 39 -0.15 -4.12 -14.88
CA LYS A 39 0.17 -5.47 -14.37
C LYS A 39 1.48 -5.53 -13.59
N ALA A 40 2.44 -4.65 -13.89
CA ALA A 40 3.74 -4.62 -13.23
C ALA A 40 3.68 -4.11 -11.78
N ALA A 41 2.67 -3.31 -11.43
CA ALA A 41 2.49 -2.78 -10.08
C ALA A 41 1.74 -3.77 -9.15
N LYS A 42 1.26 -4.92 -9.66
CA LYS A 42 0.51 -5.89 -8.88
C LYS A 42 1.46 -6.69 -7.97
N LEU A 43 1.23 -6.61 -6.66
CA LEU A 43 1.95 -7.39 -5.66
C LEU A 43 1.43 -8.83 -5.62
N LYS A 44 2.31 -9.76 -5.23
CA LYS A 44 1.92 -11.15 -4.93
C LYS A 44 1.23 -11.19 -3.56
N GLU A 45 0.15 -11.94 -3.46
CA GLU A 45 -0.54 -12.15 -2.19
C GLU A 45 0.26 -13.14 -1.33
N GLU A 46 0.29 -12.87 -0.03
CA GLU A 46 0.76 -13.81 0.98
C GLU A 46 -0.46 -14.63 1.41
N GLN A 47 -0.48 -15.91 1.04
CA GLN A 47 -1.45 -16.89 1.53
C GLN A 47 -0.99 -17.45 2.87
#